data_AF-A0A9N9SU82-F1
#
_entry.id   AF-A0A9N9SU82-F1
#
_cell.length_a   1.000
_cell.length_b   1.000
_cell.length_c   1.000
_cell.angle_alpha   90.00
_cell.angle_beta   90.00
_cell.angle_gamma   90.00
#
_symmetry.space_group_name_H-M   'P 1'
#
loop_
_entity.id
_entity.type
_entity.pdbx_description
1 polymer ?
#
loop_
_entity_poly.entity_id
_entity_poly.type
_entity_poly.pdbx_seq_one_letter_code
_entity_poly.pdbx_strand_id
1 'polypeptide(L)' 'MDTTICRTVPGLTKAQIELCYQQPDATLVALEGLNQAVKECQYQFHGNRWNCSSLETRGQNPYISSILKKGK' A
#
# COMPACT_ATOMS: atom_id res chain seq x y z
N MET A 1 -18.88 3.37 -10.64
CA MET A 1 -17.87 3.27 -9.57
C MET A 1 -17.38 1.84 -9.50
N ASP A 2 -16.07 1.63 -9.63
CA ASP A 2 -15.48 0.30 -9.61
C ASP A 2 -15.05 -0.05 -8.18
N THR A 3 -15.80 -0.92 -7.51
CA THR A 3 -15.49 -1.39 -6.15
C THR A 3 -14.60 -2.62 -6.14
N THR A 4 -14.13 -3.09 -7.30
CA THR A 4 -13.28 -4.29 -7.42
C THR A 4 -12.01 -4.14 -6.59
N ILE A 5 -11.47 -2.91 -6.52
CA ILE A 5 -10.29 -2.56 -5.72
C ILE A 5 -10.43 -2.96 -4.24
N CYS A 6 -11.64 -2.84 -3.66
CA CYS A 6 -11.89 -3.16 -2.26
C CYS A 6 -11.78 -4.66 -1.94
N ARG A 7 -11.88 -5.53 -2.95
CA ARG A 7 -11.72 -6.98 -2.81
C ARG A 7 -10.32 -7.46 -3.19
N THR A 8 -9.63 -6.71 -4.05
CA THR A 8 -8.34 -7.14 -4.62
C THR A 8 -7.14 -6.65 -3.83
N VAL A 9 -7.27 -5.56 -3.05
CA VAL A 9 -6.16 -5.04 -2.24
C VAL A 9 -5.91 -5.96 -1.04
N PRO A 10 -4.74 -6.62 -0.95
CA PRO A 10 -4.43 -7.50 0.15
C PRO A 10 -4.10 -6.69 1.42
N GLY A 11 -4.44 -7.25 2.57
CA GLY A 11 -4.01 -6.72 3.87
C GLY A 11 -4.84 -5.56 4.42
N LEU A 12 -6.01 -5.27 3.85
CA LEU A 12 -6.99 -4.37 4.46
C LEU A 12 -7.69 -5.04 5.66
N THR A 13 -7.97 -4.26 6.70
CA THR A 13 -8.84 -4.68 7.81
C THR A 13 -10.31 -4.61 7.40
N LYS A 14 -11.21 -5.23 8.17
CA LYS A 14 -12.66 -5.14 7.94
C LYS A 14 -13.15 -3.69 7.84
N ALA A 15 -12.73 -2.84 8.78
CA ALA A 15 -13.08 -1.42 8.79
C ALA A 15 -12.56 -0.67 7.55
N GLN A 16 -11.35 -1.00 7.07
CA GLN A 16 -10.81 -0.41 5.84
C GLN A 16 -11.54 -0.89 4.59
N ILE A 17 -11.99 -2.15 4.55
CA ILE A 17 -12.82 -2.68 3.47
C ILE A 17 -14.17 -1.95 3.44
N GLU A 18 -14.82 -1.78 4.60
CA GLU A 18 -16.08 -1.03 4.73
C GLU A 18 -15.92 0.42 4.26
N LEU A 19 -14.85 1.10 4.69
CA LEU A 19 -14.53 2.46 4.23
C LEU A 19 -14.26 2.51 2.73
N CYS A 20 -13.58 1.50 2.16
CA CYS A 20 -13.35 1.42 0.73
C CYS A 20 -14.66 1.34 -0.06
N TYR A 21 -15.64 0.55 0.40
CA TYR A 21 -16.94 0.49 -0.26
C TYR A 21 -17.73 1.81 -0.15
N GLN A 22 -17.53 2.58 0.93
CA GLN A 22 -18.11 3.91 1.07
C GLN A 22 -17.44 4.93 0.14
N GLN A 23 -16.12 4.79 -0.09
CA GLN A 23 -15.34 5.72 -0.89
C GLN A 23 -14.28 5.00 -1.76
N PRO A 24 -14.70 4.38 -2.87
CA PRO A 24 -13.80 3.60 -3.73
C PRO A 24 -12.81 4.49 -4.49
N ASP A 25 -13.25 5.66 -4.96
CA ASP A 25 -12.43 6.57 -5.76
C ASP A 25 -11.29 7.18 -4.91
N ALA A 26 -11.57 7.60 -3.68
CA ALA A 26 -10.49 8.08 -2.79
C ALA A 26 -9.55 6.94 -2.36
N THR A 27 -10.06 5.70 -2.25
CA THR A 27 -9.20 4.54 -1.97
C THR A 27 -8.23 4.29 -3.12
N LEU A 28 -8.66 4.42 -4.37
CA LEU A 28 -7.78 4.31 -5.54
C LEU A 28 -6.66 5.35 -5.48
N VAL A 29 -6.99 6.62 -5.27
CA VAL A 29 -6.00 7.71 -5.16
C VAL A 29 -5.06 7.49 -3.98
N ALA A 30 -5.55 6.96 -2.85
CA ALA A 30 -4.71 6.62 -1.71
C ALA A 30 -3.69 5.53 -2.04
N LEU A 31 -4.07 4.49 -2.81
CA LEU A 31 -3.15 3.44 -3.26
C LEU A 31 -2.10 3.95 -4.23
N GLU A 32 -2.47 4.88 -5.12
CA GLU A 32 -1.52 5.56 -6.00
C GLU A 32 -0.48 6.35 -5.18
N GLY A 33 -0.92 7.06 -4.15
CA GLY A 33 -0.04 7.77 -3.22
C GLY A 33 0.93 6.83 -2.48
N LEU A 34 0.45 5.66 -2.03
CA LEU A 34 1.32 4.65 -1.43
C LEU A 34 2.38 4.13 -2.40
N ASN A 35 2.02 3.91 -3.66
CA ASN A 35 2.97 3.50 -4.70
C ASN A 35 4.03 4.58 -4.97
N GLN A 36 3.62 5.85 -5.03
CA GLN A 36 4.55 6.99 -5.15
C GLN A 36 5.50 7.06 -3.95
N ALA A 37 5.00 6.87 -2.73
CA ALA A 37 5.82 6.87 -1.52
C ALA A 37 6.87 5.74 -1.53
N VAL A 38 6.52 4.54 -2.03
CA VAL A 38 7.49 3.43 -2.15
C VAL A 38 8.58 3.78 -3.17
N LYS A 39 8.24 4.37 -4.32
CA LYS A 39 9.22 4.81 -5.32
C LYS A 39 10.18 5.86 -4.76
N GLU A 40 9.65 6.84 -4.03
CA GLU A 40 10.48 7.86 -3.37
C GLU A 40 11.36 7.24 -2.28
N CYS A 41 10.84 6.28 -1.51
CA CYS A 41 11.63 5.53 -0.54
C CYS A 41 12.80 4.81 -1.23
N GLN A 42 12.56 4.10 -2.32
CA GLN A 42 13.60 3.43 -3.11
C GLN A 42 14.63 4.44 -3.62
N TYR A 43 14.20 5.62 -4.09
CA TYR A 43 15.09 6.70 -4.53
C TYR A 43 15.97 7.21 -3.39
N GLN A 44 15.38 7.58 -2.25
CA GLN A 44 16.12 8.11 -1.10
C GLN A 44 17.06 7.08 -0.48
N PHE A 45 16.67 5.81 -0.45
CA PHE A 45 17.42 4.74 0.20
C PHE A 45 18.21 3.83 -0.76
N HIS A 46 18.41 4.22 -2.02
CA HIS A 46 19.05 3.37 -3.03
C HIS A 46 20.44 2.82 -2.64
N GLY A 47 21.22 3.58 -1.87
CA GLY A 47 22.55 3.19 -1.38
C GLY A 47 22.57 2.48 -0.01
N ASN A 48 21.41 2.26 0.61
CA ASN A 48 21.32 1.67 1.95
C ASN A 48 21.15 0.15 1.88
N ARG A 49 21.58 -0.55 2.94
CA ARG A 49 21.38 -2.01 3.10
C ARG A 49 19.91 -2.41 2.97
N TRP A 50 19.01 -1.56 3.47
CA TRP A 50 17.60 -1.63 3.19
C TRP A 50 17.25 -0.49 2.24
N ASN A 51 16.88 -0.83 1.01
CA ASN A 51 16.62 0.11 -0.10
C ASN A 51 15.13 0.15 -0.49
N CYS A 52 14.24 -0.16 0.46
CA CYS A 52 12.78 -0.20 0.28
C CYS A 52 12.23 -1.18 -0.77
N SER A 53 13.06 -1.99 -1.45
CA SER A 53 12.60 -2.98 -2.44
C SER A 53 11.58 -3.98 -1.89
N SER A 54 11.66 -4.31 -0.60
CA SER A 54 10.69 -5.20 0.07
C SER A 54 9.31 -4.58 0.32
N LEU A 55 9.13 -3.27 0.07
CA LEU A 55 7.85 -2.57 0.19
C LEU A 55 7.05 -2.56 -1.11
N GLU A 56 7.67 -2.89 -2.24
CA GLU A 56 6.99 -2.99 -3.52
C GLU A 56 6.19 -4.30 -3.57
N THR A 57 4.86 -4.20 -3.53
CA THR A 57 3.98 -5.37 -3.43
C THR A 57 2.92 -5.39 -4.52
N ARG A 58 2.46 -6.59 -4.88
CA ARG A 58 1.49 -6.81 -5.98
C ARG A 58 0.15 -6.07 -5.82
N GLY A 59 -0.18 -5.61 -4.62
CA GLY A 59 -1.42 -4.90 -4.34
C GLY A 59 -1.24 -3.44 -3.93
N GLN A 60 -0.06 -2.85 -4.18
CA GLN A 60 0.29 -1.47 -3.85
C GLN A 60 0.12 -1.10 -2.36
N ASN A 61 -0.04 -2.11 -1.51
CA ASN A 61 -0.14 -1.96 -0.06
C ASN A 61 1.20 -2.35 0.57
N PRO A 62 2.07 -1.40 0.94
CA PRO A 62 3.38 -1.71 1.54
C PRO A 62 3.25 -2.30 2.95
N TYR A 63 2.11 -2.11 3.63
CA TYR A 63 1.87 -2.63 4.98
C TYR A 63 1.76 -4.15 5.04
N ILE A 64 1.67 -4.84 3.89
CA ILE A 64 1.73 -6.31 3.89
C ILE A 64 3.16 -6.84 4.09
N SER A 65 4.17 -6.00 3.85
CA SER A 65 5.58 -6.35 4.02
C SER A 65 5.88 -6.72 5.47
N SER A 66 6.78 -7.69 5.65
CA SER A 66 7.18 -8.15 6.98
C SER A 66 7.88 -7.07 7.80
N ILE A 67 8.55 -6.11 7.14
CA ILE A 67 9.27 -5.03 7.82
C ILE A 67 8.30 -4.02 8.47
N LEU A 68 7.25 -3.59 7.76
CA LEU A 68 6.26 -2.65 8.32
C LEU A 68 5.30 -3.32 9.31
N LYS A 69 5.12 -4.65 9.24
CA LYS A 69 4.35 -5.41 10.24
C LYS A 69 5.06 -5.54 11.59
N LYS A 70 6.39 -5.64 11.59
CA LYS A 70 7.19 -5.85 12.81
C LYS A 70 7.40 -4.58 13.64
N GLY A 71 7.30 -3.40 13.04
CA GLY A 71 7.51 -2.11 13.72
C GLY A 71 6.27 -1.55 14.42
N LYS A 72 5.23 -2.35 14.63
CA LYS A 72 4.01 -1.97 15.37
C LYS A 72 4.12 -2.29 16.85
#